data_AF-A0A7T6XNC0-F1
#
_entry.id   AF-A0A7T6XNC0-F1
#
_cell.length_a   1.000
_cell.length_b   1.000
_cell.length_c   1.000
_cell.angle_alpha   90.00
_cell.angle_beta   90.00
_cell.angle_gamma   90.00
#
_symmetry.space_group_name_H-M   'P 1'
#
loop_
_entity.id
_entity.type
_entity.pdbx_description
1 polymer ?
#
loop_
_entity_poly.entity_id
_entity_poly.type
_entity_poly.pdbx_seq_one_letter_code
_entity_poly.pdbx_strand_id
1 'polypeptide(L)'
;MSTLITGTGLNPQRVRKRLAREGHKASHDAQNLRGLRAKLYQQNRHKEKIQMKKRIKAQEEKNVKSAAPEILMSTLKDPMQCNVRSSRFDPVILQNTIGQAITITMKSKSQHQR
;
A
#
# COMPACT_ATOMS: atom_id res chain seq x y z
N MET A 1 -0.38 34.45 5.95
CA MET A 1 -0.41 32.96 5.86
C MET A 1 0.64 32.36 6.79
N SER A 2 0.59 32.65 8.08
CA SER A 2 1.54 32.14 9.07
C SER A 2 0.88 32.14 10.43
N THR A 3 0.37 30.99 10.87
CA THR A 3 0.15 30.61 12.28
C THR A 3 -0.75 29.39 12.34
N LEU A 4 -0.20 28.17 12.36
CA LEU A 4 -0.90 26.97 12.89
C LEU A 4 0.11 25.87 13.32
N ILE A 5 1.17 26.17 14.07
CA ILE A 5 1.96 25.09 14.73
C ILE A 5 2.55 25.57 16.06
N THR A 6 1.72 25.79 17.07
CA THR A 6 2.17 25.86 18.49
C THR A 6 1.29 25.01 19.42
N GLY A 7 0.58 24.01 18.88
CA GLY A 7 -0.33 23.13 19.63
C GLY A 7 0.30 21.91 20.29
N THR A 8 1.63 21.77 20.32
CA THR A 8 2.29 20.68 21.05
C THR A 8 3.34 21.25 21.99
N GLY A 9 3.17 21.03 23.30
CA GLY A 9 4.09 21.48 24.36
C GLY A 9 5.46 20.77 24.35
N LEU A 10 5.94 20.37 23.17
CA LEU A 10 7.15 19.60 22.99
C LEU A 10 8.29 20.55 22.60
N ASN A 11 9.15 20.86 23.57
CA ASN A 11 10.34 21.68 23.38
C ASN A 11 11.14 21.25 22.13
N PRO A 12 11.50 22.17 21.21
CA PRO A 12 12.16 21.83 19.94
C PRO A 12 13.51 21.13 20.18
N GLN A 13 14.21 21.51 21.25
CA GLN A 13 15.47 20.90 21.67
C GLN A 13 15.31 19.41 22.01
N ARG A 14 14.17 19.01 22.59
CA ARG A 14 13.87 17.61 22.93
C ARG A 14 13.54 16.82 21.67
N VAL A 15 12.81 17.40 20.71
CA VAL A 15 12.49 16.76 19.42
C VAL A 15 13.76 16.47 18.62
N ARG A 16 14.65 17.47 18.47
CA ARG A 16 15.92 17.30 17.76
C ARG A 16 16.76 16.18 18.36
N LYS A 17 16.91 16.17 19.69
CA LYS A 17 17.65 15.13 20.41
C LYS A 17 16.98 13.76 20.33
N ARG A 18 15.67 13.67 20.09
CA ARG A 18 14.94 12.41 19.90
C ARG A 18 15.20 11.86 18.51
N LEU A 19 14.98 12.66 17.47
CA LEU A 19 15.24 12.28 16.07
C LEU A 19 16.70 11.82 15.86
N ALA A 20 17.66 12.53 16.46
CA ALA A 20 19.07 12.13 16.40
C ALA A 20 19.35 10.75 17.03
N ARG A 21 18.60 10.36 18.07
CA ARG A 21 18.79 9.07 18.77
C ARG A 21 18.01 7.92 18.14
N GLU A 22 16.98 8.19 17.35
CA GLU A 22 16.10 7.17 16.75
C GLU A 22 16.89 6.18 15.89
N GLY A 23 17.91 6.63 15.16
CA GLY A 23 18.79 5.76 14.38
C GLY A 23 19.53 4.74 15.25
N HIS A 24 20.14 5.18 16.35
CA HIS A 24 20.85 4.29 17.28
C HIS A 24 19.88 3.36 18.01
N LYS A 25 18.72 3.88 18.41
CA LYS A 25 17.67 3.10 19.07
C LYS A 25 17.16 1.97 18.18
N ALA A 26 16.92 2.25 16.90
CA ALA A 26 16.45 1.23 15.96
C ALA A 26 17.46 0.09 15.76
N SER A 27 18.76 0.39 15.78
CA SER A 27 19.82 -0.62 15.70
C SER A 27 19.91 -1.45 16.98
N HIS A 28 19.85 -0.80 18.14
CA HIS A 28 19.81 -1.46 19.44
C HIS A 28 18.61 -2.41 19.58
N ASP A 29 17.42 -1.95 19.21
CA ASP A 29 16.20 -2.76 19.30
C ASP A 29 16.25 -3.95 18.33
N ALA A 30 16.86 -3.80 17.15
CA ALA A 30 17.05 -4.91 16.21
C ALA A 30 17.92 -6.04 16.79
N GLN A 31 18.96 -5.70 17.56
CA GLN A 31 19.90 -6.65 18.13
C GLN A 31 19.34 -7.33 19.39
N ASN A 32 18.60 -6.57 20.19
CA ASN A 32 18.23 -6.98 21.55
C ASN A 32 16.81 -7.56 21.64
N LEU A 33 15.90 -7.25 20.70
CA LEU A 33 14.59 -7.88 20.68
C LEU A 33 14.72 -9.38 20.39
N ARG A 34 14.04 -10.20 21.20
CA ARG A 34 14.00 -11.67 21.06
C ARG A 34 12.57 -12.17 20.83
N GLY A 35 12.45 -13.43 20.40
CA GLY A 35 11.17 -14.11 20.23
C GLY A 35 10.22 -13.47 19.22
N LEU A 36 8.92 -13.48 19.52
CA LEU A 36 7.88 -12.97 18.61
C LEU A 36 8.01 -11.47 18.33
N ARG A 37 8.48 -10.69 19.31
CA ARG A 37 8.70 -9.25 19.16
C ARG A 37 9.74 -8.95 18.08
N ALA A 38 10.82 -9.73 18.01
CA ALA A 38 11.84 -9.59 16.99
C ALA A 38 11.27 -9.86 15.58
N LYS A 39 10.44 -10.92 15.45
CA LYS A 39 9.78 -11.28 14.19
C LYS A 39 8.86 -10.15 13.70
N LEU A 40 8.02 -9.60 14.58
CA LEU A 40 7.12 -8.49 14.23
C LEU A 40 7.91 -7.22 13.86
N TYR A 41 8.98 -6.91 14.59
CA TYR A 41 9.84 -5.77 14.30
C TYR A 41 10.46 -5.88 12.90
N GLN A 42 11.00 -7.05 12.55
CA GLN A 42 11.58 -7.29 11.23
C GLN A 42 10.53 -7.20 10.11
N GLN A 43 9.33 -7.74 10.34
CA GLN A 43 8.23 -7.63 9.38
C GLN A 43 7.84 -6.16 9.11
N ASN A 44 7.75 -5.35 10.16
CA ASN A 44 7.42 -3.93 10.03
C ASN A 44 8.52 -3.17 9.25
N ARG A 45 9.80 -3.39 9.59
CA ARG A 45 10.94 -2.81 8.86
C ARG A 45 10.98 -3.21 7.39
N HIS A 46 10.65 -4.47 7.09
CA HIS A 46 10.60 -4.96 5.71
C HIS A 46 9.48 -4.26 4.90
N LYS A 47 8.29 -4.12 5.49
CA LYS A 47 7.17 -3.40 4.87
C LYS A 47 7.53 -1.94 4.61
N GLU A 48 8.09 -1.23 5.59
CA GLU A 48 8.56 0.15 5.45
C GLU A 48 9.58 0.28 4.31
N LYS A 49 10.59 -0.60 4.27
CA LYS A 49 11.62 -0.61 3.22
C LYS A 49 11.00 -0.78 1.83
N ILE A 50 10.07 -1.71 1.66
CA ILE A 50 9.39 -1.93 0.38
C ILE A 50 8.56 -0.70 -0.01
N GLN A 51 7.79 -0.14 0.92
CA GLN A 51 6.99 1.05 0.65
C GLN A 51 7.85 2.22 0.19
N MET A 52 8.99 2.45 0.85
CA MET A 52 9.92 3.52 0.48
C MET A 52 10.57 3.26 -0.89
N LYS A 53 11.02 2.03 -1.16
CA LYS A 53 11.56 1.66 -2.48
C LYS A 53 10.56 1.91 -3.60
N LYS A 54 9.30 1.52 -3.40
CA LYS A 54 8.22 1.76 -4.35
C LYS A 54 7.98 3.25 -4.57
N ARG A 55 7.99 4.05 -3.51
CA ARG A 55 7.83 5.52 -3.59
C ARG A 55 8.98 6.19 -4.36
N ILE A 56 10.23 5.81 -4.08
CA ILE A 56 11.41 6.33 -4.77
C ILE A 56 11.35 5.98 -6.26
N LYS A 57 11.13 4.70 -6.59
CA LYS A 57 11.01 4.24 -7.99
C LYS A 57 9.91 4.98 -8.75
N ALA A 58 8.74 5.16 -8.13
CA ALA A 58 7.64 5.89 -8.75
C ALA A 58 7.96 7.38 -8.98
N GLN A 59 8.75 8.00 -8.11
CA GLN A 59 9.19 9.39 -8.29
C GLN A 59 10.24 9.50 -9.41
N GLU A 60 11.18 8.56 -9.47
CA GLU A 60 12.19 8.49 -10.53
C GLU A 60 11.54 8.33 -11.91
N GLU A 61 10.57 7.43 -12.04
CA GLU A 61 9.82 7.22 -13.30
C GLU A 61 9.03 8.46 -13.74
N LYS A 62 8.50 9.25 -12.80
CA LYS A 62 7.82 10.52 -13.10
C LYS A 62 8.80 11.57 -13.60
N ASN A 63 9.94 11.72 -12.93
CA ASN A 63 10.95 12.71 -13.30
C ASN A 63 11.49 12.47 -14.73
N VAL A 64 11.67 11.21 -15.14
CA VAL A 64 12.11 10.86 -16.51
C VAL A 64 11.05 11.21 -17.56
N LYS A 65 9.76 11.01 -17.28
CA LYS A 65 8.66 11.35 -18.20
C LYS A 65 8.47 12.86 -18.36
N SER A 66 8.73 13.64 -17.31
CA SER A 66 8.67 15.09 -17.38
C SER A 66 9.87 15.73 -18.10
N ALA A 67 10.98 14.99 -18.27
CA ALA A 67 12.19 15.46 -18.94
C ALA A 67 12.20 15.18 -20.45
N ALA A 68 11.30 14.35 -20.97
CA ALA A 68 11.14 14.14 -22.40
C ALA A 68 10.09 15.14 -22.95
N PRO A 69 10.47 16.15 -23.75
CA PRO A 69 9.49 16.99 -24.42
C PRO A 69 8.62 16.14 -25.37
N GLU A 70 7.32 16.43 -25.38
CA GLU A 70 6.19 15.73 -26.04
C GLU A 70 6.30 15.47 -27.56
N ILE A 71 7.47 15.59 -28.17
CA ILE A 71 7.66 15.60 -29.63
C ILE A 71 7.57 14.19 -30.27
N LEU A 72 7.60 13.10 -29.48
CA LEU A 72 7.64 11.73 -30.02
C LEU A 72 6.35 10.90 -29.83
N MET A 73 5.28 11.48 -29.28
CA MET A 73 4.05 10.76 -28.88
C MET A 73 2.89 10.80 -29.89
N SER A 74 3.09 11.38 -31.07
CA SER A 74 2.05 11.52 -32.11
C SER A 74 2.22 10.60 -33.33
N THR A 75 3.37 9.94 -33.53
CA THR A 75 3.65 9.21 -34.78
C THR A 75 3.46 7.69 -34.71
N LEU A 76 3.15 7.10 -33.56
CA LEU A 76 3.00 5.65 -33.39
C LEU A 76 1.80 5.31 -32.49
N LYS A 77 0.58 5.57 -32.98
CA LYS A 77 -0.66 5.03 -32.41
C LYS A 77 -1.38 4.23 -33.49
N ASP A 78 -0.81 3.08 -33.83
CA ASP A 78 -1.59 2.00 -34.44
C ASP A 78 -2.17 1.08 -33.36
N PRO A 79 -3.46 0.71 -33.44
CA PRO A 79 -4.22 0.17 -32.32
C PRO A 79 -4.31 -1.36 -32.38
N MET A 80 -3.33 -2.09 -31.83
CA MET A 80 -3.52 -3.50 -31.48
C MET A 80 -2.65 -3.85 -30.27
N GLN A 81 -3.20 -3.64 -29.07
CA GLN A 81 -2.72 -4.34 -27.88
C GLN A 81 -3.87 -5.17 -27.31
N CYS A 82 -3.68 -6.49 -27.37
CA CYS A 82 -4.47 -7.44 -26.63
C CYS A 82 -4.37 -7.12 -25.13
N ASN A 83 -5.44 -6.57 -24.57
CA ASN A 83 -5.56 -6.38 -23.13
C ASN A 83 -5.63 -7.76 -22.46
N VAL A 84 -4.53 -8.23 -21.89
CA VAL A 84 -4.55 -9.27 -20.87
C VAL A 84 -5.16 -8.64 -19.62
N ARG A 85 -6.50 -8.67 -19.57
CA ARG A 85 -7.27 -8.25 -18.40
C ARG A 85 -6.95 -9.25 -17.29
N SER A 86 -5.97 -8.90 -16.45
CA SER A 86 -5.57 -9.73 -15.31
C SER A 86 -6.82 -10.11 -14.53
N SER A 87 -7.10 -11.40 -14.44
CA SER A 87 -8.17 -11.98 -13.62
C SER A 87 -7.91 -11.64 -12.16
N ARG A 88 -8.38 -10.47 -11.74
CA ARG A 88 -8.27 -9.99 -10.37
C ARG A 88 -9.71 -9.87 -9.89
N PHE A 89 -10.23 -11.00 -9.38
CA PHE A 89 -11.49 -11.16 -8.65
C PHE A 89 -12.38 -9.90 -8.67
N ASP A 90 -13.28 -9.82 -9.63
CA ASP A 90 -14.26 -8.74 -9.69
C ASP A 90 -15.21 -8.87 -8.50
N PRO A 91 -15.24 -7.90 -7.56
CA PRO A 91 -16.03 -8.03 -6.33
C PRO A 91 -17.52 -8.14 -6.62
N VAL A 92 -18.01 -7.56 -7.73
CA VAL A 92 -19.41 -7.64 -8.15
C VAL A 92 -19.80 -9.08 -8.56
N ILE A 93 -18.90 -9.82 -9.23
CA ILE A 93 -19.16 -11.21 -9.62
C ILE A 93 -19.23 -12.09 -8.37
N LEU A 94 -18.33 -11.89 -7.40
CA LEU A 94 -18.32 -12.68 -6.16
C LEU A 94 -19.60 -12.49 -5.33
N GLN A 95 -20.12 -11.26 -5.22
CA GLN A 95 -21.36 -10.97 -4.50
C GLN A 95 -22.59 -11.61 -5.16
N ASN A 96 -22.64 -11.62 -6.49
CA ASN A 96 -23.75 -12.22 -7.23
C ASN A 96 -23.77 -13.74 -7.10
N THR A 97 -22.62 -14.42 -7.12
CA THR A 97 -22.54 -15.88 -6.96
C THR A 97 -22.94 -16.31 -5.54
N ILE A 98 -22.53 -15.55 -4.52
CA ILE A 98 -22.93 -15.81 -3.13
C ILE A 98 -24.45 -15.65 -2.96
N GLY A 99 -25.04 -14.59 -3.51
CA GLY A 99 -26.49 -14.36 -3.45
C GLY A 99 -27.31 -15.46 -4.13
N GLN A 100 -26.85 -15.98 -5.26
CA GLN A 100 -27.50 -17.10 -5.95
C GLN A 100 -27.43 -18.40 -5.12
N ALA A 101 -26.27 -18.71 -4.52
CA ALA A 101 -26.11 -19.89 -3.67
C ALA A 101 -27.01 -19.85 -2.42
N ILE A 102 -27.19 -18.67 -1.82
CA ILE A 102 -28.12 -18.48 -0.69
C ILE A 102 -29.57 -18.73 -1.14
N THR A 103 -29.98 -18.20 -2.29
CA THR A 103 -31.35 -18.37 -2.78
C THR A 103 -31.66 -19.84 -3.09
N ILE A 104 -30.72 -20.57 -3.70
CA ILE A 104 -30.89 -22.01 -4.01
C ILE A 104 -31.04 -22.83 -2.72
N THR A 105 -30.22 -22.57 -1.70
CA THR A 105 -30.30 -23.28 -0.41
C THR A 105 -31.56 -22.94 0.39
N MET A 106 -32.09 -21.72 0.27
CA MET A 106 -33.38 -21.38 0.87
C MET A 106 -34.56 -22.05 0.15
N LYS A 107 -34.47 -22.20 -1.19
CA LYS A 107 -35.50 -22.91 -1.98
C LYS A 107 -35.48 -24.43 -1.76
N SER A 108 -34.31 -25.03 -1.56
CA SER A 108 -34.21 -26.48 -1.30
C SER A 108 -34.71 -26.88 0.10
N LYS A 109 -34.49 -26.05 1.13
CA LYS A 109 -35.04 -26.28 2.48
C LYS A 109 -36.56 -26.14 2.56
N SER A 110 -37.16 -25.31 1.71
CA SER A 110 -38.62 -25.15 1.63
C SER A 110 -39.32 -26.34 0.96
N GLN A 111 -38.65 -27.10 0.09
CA GLN A 111 -39.23 -28.26 -0.61
C GLN A 111 -39.14 -29.56 0.21
N HIS A 112 -38.40 -29.56 1.31
CA HIS A 112 -38.27 -30.72 2.21
C HIS A 112 -39.24 -30.68 3.41
N GLN A 113 -40.10 -29.66 3.48
CA GLN A 113 -41.17 -29.53 4.50
C GLN A 113 -42.58 -29.58 3.88
N ARG A 114 -42.73 -30.20 2.71
CA ARG A 114 -44.03 -30.57 2.15
C ARG A 114 -44.11 -32.08 1.98
#